data_AF-A0A410QGR5-F1
#
_entry.id   AF-A0A410QGR5-F1
#
_cell.length_a   1.000
_cell.length_b   1.000
_cell.length_c   1.000
_cell.angle_alpha   90.00
_cell.angle_beta   90.00
_cell.angle_gamma   90.00
#
_symmetry.space_group_name_H-M   'P 1'
#
loop_
_entity.id
_entity.type
_entity.pdbx_description
1 polymer ?
#
loop_
_entity_poly.entity_id
_entity_poly.type
_entity_poly.pdbx_seq_one_letter_code
_entity_poly.pdbx_strand_id
1 'polypeptide(L)'
;MEKTNKPKLCPILSAKISSQSIEKLPVIIQMKDNNADNINNLAYGLEGEKKKELPLIKGIACNLTTDLIYKLAEDPNIEYISFDSKVFALLDVATKSIDSKYPHDQGYLGQGITIAVVDTGVAPHNDLIKPNNRIVGFKDFVNNKTTPYDDNGHGTHVSGILAGNGYSSQKKYQGVAPEASILGVKVLDESGSGNTSDIIDAISWIIKTKNEYNTKIINLSLGSPANNPCSSDPLCKAVEQAVNNGICVVVAAGNSGPASKTILSPGISPNVITVGAMNDRRTSGTPKNTIPSFSSRGPTKEGLNKPDLVAPGVNIMSLSNTRLDGYISLSGTSMATPLVSGSIALILQKQKNLSPKEIKNILMDSCVDLKDNQENQGSGMVNLKKIFHSSQENNLENSLEKETPFSNYPHKDNFTEKIIILLIIFLLLDRNV
;
A
#
# COMPACT_ATOMS: atom_id res chain seq x y z
N MET A 1 -43.36 -3.36 -14.82
CA MET A 1 -41.93 -3.48 -15.33
C MET A 1 -40.97 -3.70 -14.14
N GLU A 2 -41.08 -4.91 -13.52
CA GLU A 2 -40.40 -5.55 -12.38
C GLU A 2 -38.88 -5.29 -12.40
N LYS A 3 -38.33 -4.16 -11.87
CA LYS A 3 -36.94 -3.87 -11.48
C LYS A 3 -36.17 -5.15 -11.15
N THR A 4 -35.85 -6.00 -12.11
CA THR A 4 -35.08 -7.26 -12.09
C THR A 4 -33.75 -7.08 -11.36
N ASN A 5 -33.77 -6.73 -10.00
CA ASN A 5 -32.49 -6.77 -9.26
C ASN A 5 -31.94 -8.20 -9.19
N LYS A 6 -31.17 -8.53 -10.20
CA LYS A 6 -30.50 -9.84 -10.12
C LYS A 6 -29.28 -9.75 -9.18
N PRO A 7 -29.18 -10.63 -8.24
CA PRO A 7 -28.16 -10.58 -7.18
C PRO A 7 -26.75 -10.81 -7.71
N LYS A 8 -26.58 -11.21 -9.07
CA LYS A 8 -25.21 -11.58 -9.51
C LYS A 8 -24.62 -10.46 -10.39
N LEU A 9 -25.40 -9.34 -10.47
CA LEU A 9 -24.87 -8.22 -11.27
C LEU A 9 -24.53 -7.06 -10.34
N CYS A 10 -23.40 -6.42 -10.82
CA CYS A 10 -23.10 -5.24 -9.98
C CYS A 10 -24.08 -4.10 -10.29
N PRO A 11 -24.14 -3.14 -9.42
CA PRO A 11 -25.15 -2.07 -9.51
C PRO A 11 -25.00 -1.27 -10.82
N ILE A 12 -23.84 -1.08 -11.27
CA ILE A 12 -23.67 -0.28 -12.51
C ILE A 12 -24.28 -1.03 -13.70
N LEU A 13 -24.02 -2.26 -13.74
CA LEU A 13 -24.56 -3.01 -14.89
C LEU A 13 -26.08 -3.10 -14.80
N SER A 14 -26.56 -3.26 -13.53
CA SER A 14 -28.04 -3.32 -13.41
C SER A 14 -28.67 -2.03 -13.92
N ALA A 15 -28.00 -0.94 -13.64
CA ALA A 15 -28.55 0.36 -14.09
C ALA A 15 -28.46 0.50 -15.62
N LYS A 16 -27.41 0.10 -16.20
CA LYS A 16 -27.23 0.22 -17.66
C LYS A 16 -28.17 -0.71 -18.43
N ILE A 17 -28.44 -1.86 -17.82
CA ILE A 17 -29.35 -2.80 -18.50
C ILE A 17 -30.77 -2.24 -18.45
N SER A 18 -31.07 -1.57 -17.40
CA SER A 18 -32.43 -1.00 -17.26
C SER A 18 -32.62 0.19 -18.23
N SER A 19 -31.57 0.75 -18.61
CA SER A 19 -31.67 1.91 -19.53
C SER A 19 -31.71 1.45 -20.99
N GLN A 20 -31.83 0.03 -21.32
CA GLN A 20 -31.89 -0.61 -22.64
C GLN A 20 -30.79 -0.09 -23.56
N SER A 21 -29.59 0.08 -23.05
CA SER A 21 -28.46 0.47 -23.91
C SER A 21 -27.99 -0.71 -24.77
N ILE A 22 -27.93 -0.51 -26.14
CA ILE A 22 -27.58 -1.59 -27.10
C ILE A 22 -26.05 -1.65 -27.25
N GLU A 23 -25.31 -1.01 -26.29
CA GLU A 23 -23.85 -0.97 -26.47
C GLU A 23 -23.19 -2.17 -25.76
N LYS A 24 -22.17 -2.66 -26.47
CA LYS A 24 -21.32 -3.67 -25.77
C LYS A 24 -20.59 -3.04 -24.57
N LEU A 25 -20.75 -3.76 -23.47
CA LEU A 25 -20.12 -3.25 -22.24
C LEU A 25 -18.93 -4.13 -21.84
N PRO A 26 -17.91 -3.41 -21.39
CA PRO A 26 -16.80 -4.18 -20.83
C PRO A 26 -17.15 -4.78 -19.45
N VAL A 27 -16.86 -6.07 -19.38
CA VAL A 27 -17.28 -6.69 -18.10
C VAL A 27 -16.20 -7.68 -17.66
N ILE A 28 -16.20 -7.93 -16.33
CA ILE A 28 -15.45 -9.07 -15.77
C ILE A 28 -16.43 -10.10 -15.21
N ILE A 29 -16.28 -11.28 -15.77
CA ILE A 29 -17.16 -12.38 -15.30
C ILE A 29 -16.35 -13.29 -14.36
N GLN A 30 -16.94 -13.41 -13.06
CA GLN A 30 -16.28 -14.34 -12.09
C GLN A 30 -17.09 -15.62 -11.93
N MET A 31 -16.30 -16.65 -11.71
CA MET A 31 -16.98 -17.96 -11.69
C MET A 31 -16.84 -18.58 -10.29
N LYS A 32 -17.78 -19.66 -10.08
CA LYS A 32 -17.69 -20.37 -8.79
C LYS A 32 -16.57 -21.42 -8.81
N ASP A 33 -16.32 -22.03 -10.04
CA ASP A 33 -15.23 -23.03 -10.13
C ASP A 33 -14.32 -22.70 -11.33
N ASN A 34 -12.99 -23.27 -11.29
CA ASN A 34 -11.92 -23.03 -12.31
C ASN A 34 -12.22 -23.79 -13.60
N ASN A 35 -13.54 -23.85 -14.02
CA ASN A 35 -13.72 -24.63 -15.27
C ASN A 35 -13.62 -23.70 -16.50
N ALA A 36 -12.51 -23.10 -16.78
CA ALA A 36 -12.10 -22.27 -17.92
C ALA A 36 -12.56 -22.88 -19.26
N ASP A 37 -12.85 -24.31 -19.31
CA ASP A 37 -13.24 -24.97 -20.58
C ASP A 37 -14.71 -24.70 -20.90
N ASN A 38 -15.59 -24.29 -19.96
CA ASN A 38 -17.01 -23.97 -20.15
C ASN A 38 -17.20 -22.50 -20.54
N ILE A 39 -16.17 -21.62 -20.48
CA ILE A 39 -16.26 -20.17 -20.78
C ILE A 39 -15.74 -19.93 -22.20
N ASN A 40 -14.69 -20.75 -22.58
CA ASN A 40 -14.31 -20.63 -23.99
C ASN A 40 -15.44 -21.03 -24.94
N ASN A 41 -16.31 -21.93 -24.30
CA ASN A 41 -17.49 -22.36 -25.10
C ASN A 41 -18.66 -21.39 -24.92
N LEU A 42 -18.77 -20.65 -23.72
CA LEU A 42 -19.85 -19.68 -23.44
C LEU A 42 -19.50 -18.31 -24.02
N ALA A 43 -18.18 -17.88 -24.07
CA ALA A 43 -17.67 -16.62 -24.65
C ALA A 43 -17.45 -16.74 -26.17
N TYR A 44 -17.34 -18.02 -26.84
CA TYR A 44 -17.10 -18.24 -28.29
C TYR A 44 -18.42 -18.45 -29.02
N GLY A 45 -19.62 -18.69 -28.13
CA GLY A 45 -20.94 -18.90 -28.74
C GLY A 45 -21.78 -17.62 -28.70
N LEU A 46 -21.14 -16.32 -28.21
CA LEU A 46 -22.07 -15.19 -27.93
C LEU A 46 -21.50 -13.92 -28.54
N GLU A 47 -20.72 -13.99 -29.77
CA GLU A 47 -20.36 -12.74 -30.47
C GLU A 47 -19.61 -11.78 -29.54
N GLY A 48 -19.11 -12.13 -28.25
CA GLY A 48 -18.30 -11.31 -27.32
C GLY A 48 -16.80 -11.44 -27.62
N GLU A 49 -16.15 -10.27 -27.87
CA GLU A 49 -14.68 -10.25 -28.13
C GLU A 49 -13.90 -10.43 -26.81
N LYS A 50 -13.49 -11.70 -26.61
CA LYS A 50 -12.66 -11.94 -25.41
C LYS A 50 -11.41 -11.04 -25.41
N LYS A 51 -11.36 -10.47 -24.18
CA LYS A 51 -10.18 -9.56 -24.09
C LYS A 51 -9.04 -10.25 -23.32
N LYS A 52 -9.51 -11.09 -22.29
CA LYS A 52 -8.36 -11.58 -21.50
C LYS A 52 -8.88 -12.51 -20.39
N GLU A 53 -8.01 -13.66 -20.11
CA GLU A 53 -8.33 -14.53 -18.95
C GLU A 53 -7.68 -13.99 -17.67
N LEU A 54 -8.53 -14.12 -16.58
CA LEU A 54 -8.01 -13.65 -15.26
C LEU A 54 -8.08 -14.80 -14.24
N PRO A 55 -7.20 -15.68 -14.35
CA PRO A 55 -7.26 -16.91 -13.54
C PRO A 55 -7.13 -16.60 -12.04
N LEU A 56 -6.42 -15.42 -11.72
CA LEU A 56 -6.20 -15.08 -10.29
C LEU A 56 -7.52 -14.96 -9.54
N ILE A 57 -8.53 -14.64 -10.33
CA ILE A 57 -9.83 -14.51 -9.63
C ILE A 57 -10.86 -15.37 -10.36
N LYS A 58 -10.35 -16.39 -11.01
CA LYS A 58 -11.25 -17.28 -11.77
C LYS A 58 -12.22 -16.49 -12.65
N GLY A 59 -11.63 -15.49 -13.33
CA GLY A 59 -12.52 -14.61 -14.12
C GLY A 59 -12.02 -14.46 -15.56
N ILE A 60 -13.03 -13.80 -16.38
CA ILE A 60 -12.70 -13.44 -17.77
C ILE A 60 -13.17 -12.01 -18.03
N ALA A 61 -12.19 -11.27 -18.67
CA ALA A 61 -12.62 -9.92 -19.11
C ALA A 61 -13.02 -9.94 -20.60
N CYS A 62 -14.26 -9.32 -20.87
CA CYS A 62 -14.73 -9.33 -22.27
C CYS A 62 -15.76 -8.21 -22.46
N ASN A 63 -16.07 -7.98 -23.79
CA ASN A 63 -17.18 -7.04 -24.10
C ASN A 63 -18.45 -7.80 -24.48
N LEU A 64 -19.51 -7.45 -23.67
CA LEU A 64 -20.76 -8.18 -23.97
C LEU A 64 -21.91 -7.21 -24.15
N THR A 65 -22.94 -7.69 -24.97
CA THR A 65 -24.19 -6.89 -25.02
C THR A 65 -24.98 -7.06 -23.72
N THR A 66 -25.90 -6.10 -23.50
CA THR A 66 -26.70 -6.15 -22.23
C THR A 66 -27.55 -7.42 -22.19
N ASP A 67 -28.01 -7.92 -23.39
CA ASP A 67 -28.84 -9.16 -23.41
C ASP A 67 -28.02 -10.38 -22.98
N LEU A 68 -26.84 -10.37 -23.45
CA LEU A 68 -26.02 -11.54 -23.07
C LEU A 68 -25.64 -11.48 -21.59
N ILE A 69 -25.34 -10.26 -21.12
CA ILE A 69 -24.98 -10.12 -19.69
C ILE A 69 -26.15 -10.62 -18.83
N TYR A 70 -27.31 -10.18 -19.24
CA TYR A 70 -28.50 -10.62 -18.49
C TYR A 70 -28.66 -12.14 -18.52
N LYS A 71 -28.45 -12.78 -19.64
CA LYS A 71 -28.57 -14.25 -19.75
C LYS A 71 -27.49 -14.96 -18.91
N LEU A 72 -26.32 -14.41 -18.94
CA LEU A 72 -25.23 -15.08 -18.21
C LEU A 72 -25.46 -14.99 -16.70
N ALA A 73 -26.10 -13.92 -16.34
CA ALA A 73 -26.33 -13.77 -14.88
C ALA A 73 -27.25 -14.87 -14.35
N GLU A 74 -27.92 -15.62 -15.25
CA GLU A 74 -28.81 -16.71 -14.79
C GLU A 74 -28.06 -18.04 -14.72
N ASP A 75 -26.87 -17.97 -15.15
CA ASP A 75 -26.11 -19.22 -15.15
C ASP A 75 -25.62 -19.55 -13.73
N PRO A 76 -25.83 -20.83 -13.29
CA PRO A 76 -25.51 -21.21 -11.91
C PRO A 76 -23.99 -21.27 -11.69
N ASN A 77 -23.24 -21.26 -12.75
CA ASN A 77 -21.77 -21.38 -12.59
C ASN A 77 -21.15 -19.98 -12.48
N ILE A 78 -22.02 -19.02 -12.66
CA ILE A 78 -21.46 -17.65 -12.60
C ILE A 78 -21.70 -17.11 -11.17
N GLU A 79 -20.49 -16.68 -10.67
CA GLU A 79 -20.56 -16.14 -9.28
C GLU A 79 -20.98 -14.67 -9.30
N TYR A 80 -20.34 -13.90 -10.19
CA TYR A 80 -20.67 -12.46 -10.17
C TYR A 80 -20.15 -11.82 -11.47
N ILE A 81 -20.96 -10.82 -11.94
CA ILE A 81 -20.51 -10.10 -13.15
C ILE A 81 -20.37 -8.62 -12.78
N SER A 82 -19.07 -8.15 -13.08
CA SER A 82 -18.82 -6.75 -12.72
C SER A 82 -18.44 -5.94 -13.96
N PHE A 83 -18.73 -4.63 -13.80
CA PHE A 83 -18.26 -3.73 -14.87
C PHE A 83 -16.74 -3.57 -14.79
N ASP A 84 -16.10 -3.80 -15.99
CA ASP A 84 -14.63 -3.58 -15.99
C ASP A 84 -14.35 -2.07 -15.91
N SER A 85 -14.32 -1.56 -14.59
CA SER A 85 -14.28 -0.10 -14.34
C SER A 85 -12.90 0.47 -14.62
N LYS A 86 -12.97 1.79 -14.95
CA LYS A 86 -11.68 2.49 -15.10
C LYS A 86 -11.08 2.81 -13.72
N VAL A 87 -9.75 2.62 -13.70
CA VAL A 87 -9.02 2.99 -12.47
C VAL A 87 -8.15 4.21 -12.78
N PHE A 88 -8.00 5.03 -11.67
CA PHE A 88 -7.25 6.28 -11.96
C PHE A 88 -6.17 6.49 -10.90
N ALA A 89 -5.07 7.17 -11.43
CA ALA A 89 -4.09 7.60 -10.42
C ALA A 89 -4.71 8.65 -9.49
N LEU A 90 -4.37 8.60 -8.13
CA LEU A 90 -5.06 9.48 -7.15
C LEU A 90 -4.12 10.62 -6.74
N LEU A 91 -3.92 11.66 -7.73
CA LEU A 91 -2.94 12.75 -7.47
C LEU A 91 -3.70 14.06 -7.27
N ASP A 92 -3.22 14.85 -6.41
CA ASP A 92 -3.34 16.32 -6.32
C ASP A 92 -2.02 16.93 -5.84
N VAL A 93 -1.51 18.13 -6.37
CA VAL A 93 -0.14 18.68 -6.35
C VAL A 93 0.21 19.11 -4.91
N ALA A 94 1.54 18.69 -4.42
CA ALA A 94 2.69 19.19 -3.65
C ALA A 94 2.75 18.46 -2.30
N THR A 95 3.96 18.48 -1.05
CA THR A 95 5.32 18.45 -0.49
C THR A 95 5.25 17.60 0.81
N LYS A 96 6.32 17.26 1.69
CA LYS A 96 7.11 16.18 2.33
C LYS A 96 6.69 16.04 3.80
N SER A 97 6.72 14.67 4.48
CA SER A 97 7.10 14.47 5.89
C SER A 97 6.68 13.06 6.35
N ILE A 98 7.69 12.03 6.95
CA ILE A 98 7.32 10.90 7.85
C ILE A 98 8.58 10.47 8.59
N ASP A 99 9.44 11.30 9.09
CA ASP A 99 10.61 11.06 9.97
C ASP A 99 11.39 9.82 9.54
N SER A 100 11.80 9.58 8.42
CA SER A 100 12.54 8.44 7.84
C SER A 100 14.02 8.51 8.23
N LYS A 101 14.51 9.49 9.01
CA LYS A 101 15.93 9.63 9.37
C LYS A 101 16.32 8.62 10.46
N TYR A 102 15.38 8.23 11.30
CA TYR A 102 15.75 7.35 12.43
C TYR A 102 16.19 5.98 11.93
N PRO A 103 15.37 5.26 11.18
CA PRO A 103 15.87 3.96 10.68
C PRO A 103 17.13 4.12 9.82
N HIS A 104 17.28 5.18 9.07
CA HIS A 104 18.50 5.39 8.25
C HIS A 104 19.74 5.47 9.14
N ASP A 105 19.59 6.18 10.29
CA ASP A 105 20.76 6.32 11.18
C ASP A 105 21.16 4.97 11.77
N GLN A 106 20.22 4.00 11.72
CA GLN A 106 20.58 2.66 12.23
C GLN A 106 21.02 1.74 11.10
N GLY A 107 21.06 2.28 9.85
CA GLY A 107 21.62 1.50 8.72
C GLY A 107 20.53 0.76 7.94
N TYR A 108 19.28 0.96 8.33
CA TYR A 108 18.20 0.32 7.53
C TYR A 108 17.76 1.24 6.39
N LEU A 109 18.06 0.78 5.14
CA LEU A 109 17.81 1.66 3.97
C LEU A 109 16.98 0.90 2.93
N GLY A 110 16.48 -0.34 3.31
CA GLY A 110 15.57 -1.09 2.41
C GLY A 110 16.33 -2.04 1.50
N GLN A 111 17.59 -2.39 1.89
CA GLN A 111 18.39 -3.31 1.04
C GLN A 111 17.76 -4.70 1.02
N GLY A 112 17.72 -5.29 -0.24
CA GLY A 112 17.30 -6.71 -0.38
C GLY A 112 15.77 -6.82 -0.49
N ILE A 113 15.12 -5.58 -0.49
CA ILE A 113 13.65 -5.66 -0.58
C ILE A 113 13.22 -5.01 -1.90
N THR A 114 12.36 -5.79 -2.64
CA THR A 114 11.84 -5.23 -3.91
C THR A 114 10.37 -4.83 -3.71
N ILE A 115 10.11 -3.60 -4.19
CA ILE A 115 8.71 -3.14 -4.16
C ILE A 115 8.21 -2.98 -5.60
N ALA A 116 7.03 -3.71 -5.86
CA ALA A 116 6.41 -3.52 -7.18
C ALA A 116 5.53 -2.27 -7.17
N VAL A 117 5.92 -1.33 -8.08
CA VAL A 117 5.10 -0.11 -8.22
C VAL A 117 4.16 -0.27 -9.42
N VAL A 118 2.87 -0.60 -9.09
CA VAL A 118 1.83 -0.77 -10.15
C VAL A 118 1.19 0.59 -10.43
N ASP A 119 1.67 1.27 -11.54
CA ASP A 119 1.27 2.67 -11.79
C ASP A 119 1.43 2.97 -13.29
N THR A 120 1.82 4.28 -13.61
CA THR A 120 1.89 4.76 -15.00
C THR A 120 3.25 4.41 -15.61
N GLY A 121 4.02 3.68 -14.89
CA GLY A 121 5.39 3.36 -15.32
C GLY A 121 6.42 3.95 -14.36
N VAL A 122 7.79 3.73 -14.72
CA VAL A 122 8.89 4.31 -13.92
C VAL A 122 10.01 4.72 -14.88
N ALA A 123 10.28 6.10 -14.77
CA ALA A 123 11.36 6.59 -15.65
C ALA A 123 12.71 6.28 -15.01
N PRO A 124 13.70 5.92 -15.82
CA PRO A 124 15.04 5.65 -15.28
C PRO A 124 15.72 6.93 -14.79
N HIS A 125 15.15 7.53 -13.83
CA HIS A 125 15.69 8.73 -13.17
C HIS A 125 17.02 8.43 -12.48
N ASN A 126 17.90 9.49 -12.37
CA ASN A 126 19.26 9.27 -11.83
C ASN A 126 19.20 8.74 -10.39
N ASP A 127 18.15 9.16 -9.65
CA ASP A 127 18.07 8.71 -8.24
C ASP A 127 17.69 7.22 -8.15
N LEU A 128 17.31 6.64 -9.23
CA LEU A 128 16.97 5.19 -9.15
C LEU A 128 18.04 4.35 -9.84
N ILE A 129 18.83 5.01 -10.72
CA ILE A 129 19.69 4.11 -11.52
C ILE A 129 21.16 4.43 -11.23
N LYS A 130 21.42 5.50 -10.43
CA LYS A 130 22.83 5.78 -10.07
C LYS A 130 22.96 5.78 -8.54
N PRO A 131 24.21 5.38 -8.27
CA PRO A 131 25.31 4.78 -9.05
C PRO A 131 24.97 3.37 -9.51
N ASN A 132 24.05 2.79 -8.89
CA ASN A 132 23.64 1.44 -9.34
C ASN A 132 22.15 1.45 -9.73
N ASN A 133 21.94 0.66 -10.75
CA ASN A 133 20.54 0.56 -11.20
C ASN A 133 19.69 -0.26 -10.21
N ARG A 134 18.55 0.38 -9.76
CA ARG A 134 17.71 -0.36 -8.79
C ARG A 134 16.32 -0.62 -9.36
N ILE A 135 16.17 -0.24 -10.59
CA ILE A 135 14.98 -0.80 -11.29
C ILE A 135 15.32 -2.21 -11.80
N VAL A 136 14.75 -3.18 -11.06
CA VAL A 136 15.27 -4.55 -11.29
C VAL A 136 14.41 -5.26 -12.34
N GLY A 137 13.28 -4.71 -12.66
CA GLY A 137 12.39 -5.28 -13.71
C GLY A 137 11.33 -4.26 -14.12
N PHE A 138 10.76 -4.55 -15.37
CA PHE A 138 9.71 -3.65 -15.87
C PHE A 138 8.75 -4.45 -16.75
N LYS A 139 7.49 -4.31 -16.43
CA LYS A 139 6.46 -4.96 -17.28
C LYS A 139 5.37 -3.93 -17.61
N ASP A 140 5.09 -3.89 -18.95
CA ASP A 140 4.11 -2.88 -19.43
C ASP A 140 2.86 -3.59 -19.96
N PHE A 141 1.75 -3.34 -19.23
CA PHE A 141 0.49 -4.01 -19.64
C PHE A 141 -0.36 -3.06 -20.50
N VAL A 142 0.26 -1.84 -20.81
CA VAL A 142 -0.54 -0.89 -21.61
C VAL A 142 -0.03 -0.87 -23.06
N ASN A 143 1.30 -0.80 -23.23
CA ASN A 143 1.80 -0.68 -24.61
C ASN A 143 2.76 -1.81 -24.96
N ASN A 144 3.02 -2.69 -23.95
CA ASN A 144 3.87 -3.88 -24.15
C ASN A 144 5.32 -3.50 -24.45
N LYS A 145 5.73 -2.38 -23.97
CA LYS A 145 7.16 -2.05 -24.11
C LYS A 145 8.01 -2.82 -23.07
N THR A 146 9.29 -2.93 -23.43
CA THR A 146 10.10 -3.83 -22.55
C THR A 146 11.10 -2.99 -21.75
N THR A 147 11.23 -1.74 -22.17
CA THR A 147 12.16 -0.90 -21.38
C THR A 147 11.34 0.07 -20.51
N PRO A 148 12.05 0.37 -19.28
CA PRO A 148 11.30 1.22 -18.34
C PRO A 148 11.11 2.64 -18.90
N TYR A 149 9.89 3.14 -18.71
CA TYR A 149 9.53 4.53 -19.06
C TYR A 149 8.26 4.93 -18.28
N ASP A 150 8.13 6.23 -18.32
CA ASP A 150 6.89 6.76 -17.72
C ASP A 150 6.42 8.00 -18.49
N ASP A 151 5.20 7.86 -19.08
CA ASP A 151 4.76 8.96 -20.00
C ASP A 151 3.67 9.79 -19.31
N ASN A 152 3.50 9.56 -18.04
CA ASN A 152 2.63 10.40 -17.20
C ASN A 152 3.45 11.10 -16.11
N GLY A 153 4.22 10.31 -15.38
CA GLY A 153 5.09 10.93 -14.34
C GLY A 153 4.67 10.46 -12.95
N HIS A 154 3.42 10.08 -12.76
CA HIS A 154 2.92 9.69 -11.44
C HIS A 154 3.70 8.48 -10.87
N GLY A 155 3.87 7.46 -11.66
CA GLY A 155 4.64 6.28 -11.18
C GLY A 155 6.07 6.64 -10.79
N THR A 156 6.73 7.50 -11.58
CA THR A 156 8.11 7.92 -11.24
C THR A 156 8.13 8.72 -9.94
N HIS A 157 7.16 9.54 -9.77
CA HIS A 157 7.08 10.29 -8.51
C HIS A 157 6.89 9.36 -7.31
N VAL A 158 5.95 8.39 -7.45
CA VAL A 158 5.70 7.40 -6.38
C VAL A 158 6.99 6.60 -6.11
N SER A 159 7.69 6.25 -7.17
CA SER A 159 8.91 5.45 -6.98
C SER A 159 9.99 6.27 -6.25
N GLY A 160 10.04 7.55 -6.50
CA GLY A 160 11.01 8.43 -5.80
C GLY A 160 10.72 8.51 -4.30
N ILE A 161 9.38 8.64 -3.92
CA ILE A 161 9.04 8.76 -2.49
C ILE A 161 9.47 7.48 -1.76
N LEU A 162 9.38 6.41 -2.50
CA LEU A 162 9.67 5.12 -1.86
C LEU A 162 11.18 4.89 -1.77
N ALA A 163 11.85 5.02 -3.05
CA ALA A 163 13.21 4.42 -3.02
C ALA A 163 14.20 5.38 -3.70
N GLY A 164 13.84 6.67 -3.94
CA GLY A 164 14.85 7.60 -4.51
C GLY A 164 16.04 7.75 -3.57
N ASN A 165 17.25 7.56 -4.15
CA ASN A 165 18.41 7.59 -3.22
C ASN A 165 18.94 9.01 -3.06
N GLY A 166 18.32 9.94 -3.82
CA GLY A 166 18.71 11.35 -3.63
C GLY A 166 20.02 11.69 -4.35
N TYR A 167 20.42 10.90 -5.28
CA TYR A 167 21.69 11.11 -5.99
C TYR A 167 21.74 12.51 -6.62
N SER A 168 20.68 12.98 -7.21
CA SER A 168 20.70 14.25 -7.97
C SER A 168 20.54 15.44 -7.02
N SER A 169 20.15 15.14 -5.79
CA SER A 169 19.91 16.28 -4.89
C SER A 169 20.87 16.23 -3.70
N GLN A 170 21.86 15.36 -3.76
CA GLN A 170 22.78 15.20 -2.62
C GLN A 170 22.01 14.86 -1.33
N LYS A 171 21.01 13.93 -1.48
CA LYS A 171 20.28 13.22 -0.42
C LYS A 171 19.16 14.10 0.14
N LYS A 172 19.08 15.34 -0.37
CA LYS A 172 18.02 16.23 0.14
C LYS A 172 16.63 15.62 -0.07
N TYR A 173 16.31 15.03 -1.23
CA TYR A 173 14.95 14.47 -1.49
C TYR A 173 15.01 12.95 -1.57
N GLN A 174 15.70 12.41 -0.61
CA GLN A 174 15.87 10.94 -0.56
C GLN A 174 14.56 10.28 -0.13
N GLY A 175 14.18 9.18 -0.78
CA GLY A 175 12.96 8.42 -0.41
C GLY A 175 13.10 7.71 0.94
N VAL A 176 12.05 6.97 1.26
CA VAL A 176 11.99 6.34 2.60
C VAL A 176 12.96 5.15 2.66
N ALA A 177 13.05 4.37 1.59
CA ALA A 177 13.95 3.19 1.53
C ALA A 177 14.89 3.31 0.32
N PRO A 178 15.91 4.12 0.41
CA PRO A 178 16.73 4.54 -0.73
C PRO A 178 17.56 3.39 -1.31
N GLU A 179 17.61 2.26 -0.59
CA GLU A 179 18.41 1.15 -1.18
C GLU A 179 17.50 -0.01 -1.57
N ALA A 180 16.17 0.25 -1.53
CA ALA A 180 15.25 -0.81 -2.02
C ALA A 180 15.22 -0.85 -3.55
N SER A 181 14.88 -2.06 -4.07
CA SER A 181 14.76 -2.21 -5.54
C SER A 181 13.31 -1.95 -5.98
N ILE A 182 13.23 -1.42 -7.25
CA ILE A 182 11.88 -1.13 -7.79
C ILE A 182 11.59 -2.09 -8.95
N LEU A 183 10.45 -2.76 -8.80
CA LEU A 183 9.86 -3.44 -9.98
C LEU A 183 8.75 -2.58 -10.58
N GLY A 184 9.10 -1.94 -11.76
CA GLY A 184 8.11 -1.07 -12.44
C GLY A 184 7.07 -1.88 -13.20
N VAL A 185 5.79 -1.69 -12.83
CA VAL A 185 4.67 -2.42 -13.49
C VAL A 185 3.66 -1.36 -13.96
N LYS A 186 3.69 -1.17 -15.28
CA LYS A 186 2.81 -0.12 -15.85
C LYS A 186 1.43 -0.69 -16.21
N VAL A 187 0.39 -0.08 -15.56
CA VAL A 187 -0.99 -0.55 -15.83
C VAL A 187 -1.88 0.65 -16.16
N LEU A 188 -1.27 1.93 -15.98
CA LEU A 188 -2.06 3.13 -16.32
C LEU A 188 -1.42 3.83 -17.53
N ASP A 189 -2.33 4.42 -18.32
CA ASP A 189 -1.82 5.00 -19.58
C ASP A 189 -1.38 6.45 -19.33
N GLU A 190 -1.06 7.21 -20.39
CA GLU A 190 -0.43 8.54 -20.28
C GLU A 190 -1.36 9.53 -19.56
N SER A 191 -2.70 9.22 -19.52
CA SER A 191 -3.61 10.12 -18.80
C SER A 191 -3.82 9.66 -17.35
N GLY A 192 -3.13 8.54 -16.96
CA GLY A 192 -3.27 8.05 -15.58
C GLY A 192 -4.49 7.15 -15.39
N SER A 193 -5.04 6.67 -16.45
CA SER A 193 -6.23 5.79 -16.37
C SER A 193 -5.88 4.39 -16.87
N GLY A 194 -6.59 3.42 -16.25
CA GLY A 194 -6.39 1.99 -16.62
C GLY A 194 -7.62 1.17 -16.29
N ASN A 195 -7.52 -0.09 -16.82
CA ASN A 195 -8.69 -0.97 -16.57
C ASN A 195 -8.40 -1.90 -15.38
N THR A 196 -9.53 -2.22 -14.67
CA THR A 196 -9.42 -3.17 -13.54
C THR A 196 -8.83 -4.51 -14.00
N SER A 197 -9.11 -4.94 -15.16
CA SER A 197 -8.60 -6.25 -15.64
C SER A 197 -7.08 -6.21 -15.82
N ASP A 198 -6.55 -5.03 -16.30
CA ASP A 198 -5.07 -4.94 -16.45
C ASP A 198 -4.38 -4.97 -15.08
N ILE A 199 -5.01 -4.37 -14.15
CA ILE A 199 -4.38 -4.36 -12.81
C ILE A 199 -4.40 -5.77 -12.23
N ILE A 200 -5.51 -6.50 -12.42
CA ILE A 200 -5.59 -7.89 -11.91
C ILE A 200 -4.54 -8.76 -12.61
N ASP A 201 -4.38 -8.58 -13.87
CA ASP A 201 -3.34 -9.35 -14.58
C ASP A 201 -1.95 -8.97 -14.06
N ALA A 202 -1.79 -7.73 -13.79
CA ALA A 202 -0.46 -7.31 -13.26
C ALA A 202 -0.19 -7.95 -11.90
N ILE A 203 -1.19 -7.96 -11.06
CA ILE A 203 -0.99 -8.58 -9.73
C ILE A 203 -0.71 -10.09 -9.91
N SER A 204 -1.42 -10.64 -10.80
CA SER A 204 -1.12 -12.06 -11.09
C SER A 204 0.33 -12.26 -11.53
N TRP A 205 0.83 -11.42 -12.39
CA TRP A 205 2.21 -11.53 -12.88
C TRP A 205 3.21 -11.32 -11.73
N ILE A 206 2.88 -10.39 -10.89
CA ILE A 206 3.80 -10.11 -9.77
C ILE A 206 3.86 -11.35 -8.85
N ILE A 207 2.72 -11.91 -8.56
CA ILE A 207 2.72 -13.12 -7.70
C ILE A 207 3.55 -14.23 -8.36
N LYS A 208 3.38 -14.36 -9.65
CA LYS A 208 4.10 -15.46 -10.35
C LYS A 208 5.61 -15.21 -10.37
N THR A 209 5.97 -13.94 -10.42
CA THR A 209 7.43 -13.68 -10.57
C THR A 209 8.01 -13.18 -9.24
N LYS A 210 7.26 -13.33 -8.19
CA LYS A 210 7.65 -12.75 -6.88
C LYS A 210 9.03 -13.25 -6.46
N ASN A 211 9.38 -14.52 -6.65
CA ASN A 211 10.71 -15.04 -6.22
C ASN A 211 11.81 -14.58 -7.16
N GLU A 212 11.42 -14.38 -8.44
CA GLU A 212 12.44 -13.91 -9.40
C GLU A 212 12.93 -12.50 -9.05
N TYR A 213 12.00 -11.75 -8.57
CA TYR A 213 12.43 -10.35 -8.33
C TYR A 213 12.50 -10.07 -6.83
N ASN A 214 12.29 -11.13 -6.04
CA ASN A 214 12.25 -10.95 -4.57
C ASN A 214 11.28 -9.83 -4.16
N THR A 215 10.10 -9.86 -4.79
CA THR A 215 9.09 -8.81 -4.53
C THR A 215 8.38 -9.12 -3.20
N LYS A 216 8.39 -8.06 -2.30
CA LYS A 216 7.76 -8.30 -0.98
C LYS A 216 6.57 -7.35 -0.78
N ILE A 217 6.58 -6.28 -1.66
CA ILE A 217 5.55 -5.25 -1.41
C ILE A 217 4.96 -4.83 -2.76
N ILE A 218 3.56 -4.68 -2.78
CA ILE A 218 2.92 -4.05 -3.94
C ILE A 218 2.34 -2.69 -3.50
N ASN A 219 2.80 -1.65 -4.20
CA ASN A 219 2.23 -0.30 -3.98
C ASN A 219 1.20 0.04 -5.06
N LEU A 220 -0.03 0.28 -4.56
CA LEU A 220 -1.10 0.65 -5.51
C LEU A 220 -1.60 2.05 -5.18
N SER A 221 -1.02 3.02 -5.82
CA SER A 221 -1.49 4.41 -5.63
C SER A 221 -2.55 4.76 -6.68
N LEU A 222 -3.55 3.94 -6.77
CA LEU A 222 -4.68 4.06 -7.71
C LEU A 222 -5.92 3.40 -7.10
N GLY A 223 -7.01 3.80 -7.67
CA GLY A 223 -8.23 3.14 -7.15
C GLY A 223 -9.43 3.45 -8.07
N SER A 224 -10.50 2.68 -7.79
CA SER A 224 -11.78 2.94 -8.49
C SER A 224 -12.91 3.01 -7.46
N PRO A 225 -13.92 3.70 -7.91
CA PRO A 225 -15.07 3.74 -6.98
C PRO A 225 -15.47 2.33 -6.52
N ALA A 226 -15.77 2.23 -5.24
CA ALA A 226 -16.15 0.92 -4.66
C ALA A 226 -17.64 0.69 -4.83
N ASN A 227 -18.00 0.20 -5.98
CA ASN A 227 -19.44 0.01 -6.28
C ASN A 227 -19.90 -1.39 -5.89
N ASN A 228 -18.95 -2.24 -5.62
CA ASN A 228 -19.27 -3.62 -5.23
C ASN A 228 -18.80 -3.89 -3.79
N PRO A 229 -19.60 -4.82 -3.13
CA PRO A 229 -18.97 -5.28 -1.88
C PRO A 229 -17.62 -5.96 -2.15
N CYS A 230 -16.74 -5.86 -1.06
CA CYS A 230 -15.38 -6.40 -1.25
C CYS A 230 -15.41 -7.87 -1.67
N SER A 231 -16.36 -8.71 -1.18
CA SER A 231 -16.38 -10.15 -1.47
C SER A 231 -16.58 -10.42 -2.96
N SER A 232 -17.19 -9.43 -3.64
CA SER A 232 -17.45 -9.68 -5.08
C SER A 232 -16.66 -8.72 -5.96
N ASP A 233 -15.94 -7.76 -5.35
CA ASP A 233 -15.13 -6.79 -6.12
C ASP A 233 -13.87 -7.48 -6.67
N PRO A 234 -13.69 -7.37 -7.97
CA PRO A 234 -12.56 -8.10 -8.60
C PRO A 234 -11.21 -7.60 -8.09
N LEU A 235 -11.05 -6.35 -7.91
CA LEU A 235 -9.73 -5.86 -7.42
C LEU A 235 -9.48 -6.30 -5.97
N CYS A 236 -10.60 -6.31 -5.11
CA CYS A 236 -10.43 -6.81 -3.74
C CYS A 236 -9.99 -8.28 -3.75
N LYS A 237 -10.54 -9.04 -4.56
CA LYS A 237 -10.15 -10.47 -4.61
C LYS A 237 -8.69 -10.63 -5.07
N ALA A 238 -8.35 -9.79 -6.04
CA ALA A 238 -6.97 -9.92 -6.55
C ALA A 238 -5.95 -9.54 -5.47
N VAL A 239 -6.20 -8.43 -4.77
CA VAL A 239 -5.19 -8.01 -3.77
C VAL A 239 -5.19 -9.00 -2.59
N GLU A 240 -6.36 -9.62 -2.28
CA GLU A 240 -6.36 -10.65 -1.22
C GLU A 240 -5.50 -11.85 -1.62
N GLN A 241 -5.52 -12.16 -2.92
CA GLN A 241 -4.64 -13.27 -3.35
C GLN A 241 -3.16 -12.89 -3.21
N ALA A 242 -2.87 -11.65 -3.50
CA ALA A 242 -1.46 -11.24 -3.30
C ALA A 242 -1.07 -11.33 -1.82
N VAL A 243 -1.94 -10.87 -0.95
CA VAL A 243 -1.62 -10.94 0.50
C VAL A 243 -1.49 -12.40 0.92
N ASN A 244 -2.35 -13.28 0.45
CA ASN A 244 -2.27 -14.70 0.81
C ASN A 244 -0.97 -15.35 0.30
N ASN A 245 -0.36 -14.63 -0.63
CA ASN A 245 0.92 -15.20 -1.14
C ASN A 245 2.11 -14.46 -0.51
N GLY A 246 1.85 -13.84 0.63
CA GLY A 246 2.94 -13.31 1.47
C GLY A 246 3.41 -11.92 1.02
N ILE A 247 2.67 -11.30 0.06
CA ILE A 247 3.10 -9.96 -0.40
C ILE A 247 2.27 -8.90 0.35
N CYS A 248 2.98 -7.95 0.94
CA CYS A 248 2.24 -6.81 1.55
C CYS A 248 1.69 -5.88 0.48
N VAL A 249 0.40 -5.57 0.64
CA VAL A 249 -0.22 -4.69 -0.40
C VAL A 249 -0.63 -3.39 0.29
N VAL A 250 -0.10 -2.27 -0.26
CA VAL A 250 -0.43 -0.95 0.28
C VAL A 250 -1.22 -0.16 -0.76
N VAL A 251 -2.37 0.39 -0.27
CA VAL A 251 -3.28 0.97 -1.27
C VAL A 251 -3.67 2.38 -0.80
N ALA A 252 -3.82 3.28 -1.79
CA ALA A 252 -4.30 4.63 -1.43
C ALA A 252 -5.79 4.60 -1.10
N ALA A 253 -6.16 5.44 -0.13
CA ALA A 253 -7.56 5.46 0.33
C ALA A 253 -8.47 6.12 -0.72
N GLY A 254 -7.92 7.04 -1.46
CA GLY A 254 -8.73 7.79 -2.44
C GLY A 254 -8.73 9.29 -2.10
N ASN A 255 -9.27 10.11 -3.11
CA ASN A 255 -9.21 11.58 -2.91
C ASN A 255 -10.62 12.16 -3.04
N SER A 256 -11.62 11.41 -2.47
CA SER A 256 -13.02 11.87 -2.69
C SER A 256 -13.62 12.30 -1.35
N GLY A 257 -12.74 12.70 -0.38
CA GLY A 257 -13.26 13.26 0.89
C GLY A 257 -13.90 14.63 0.65
N PRO A 258 -14.31 15.16 1.71
CA PRO A 258 -14.30 14.78 3.14
C PRO A 258 -15.57 14.02 3.53
N ALA A 259 -16.43 13.80 2.46
CA ALA A 259 -17.64 13.04 2.86
C ALA A 259 -17.27 11.62 3.33
N SER A 260 -18.13 11.10 4.26
CA SER A 260 -17.93 9.71 4.73
C SER A 260 -18.17 8.70 3.60
N LYS A 261 -17.56 7.45 3.74
CA LYS A 261 -17.77 6.29 2.84
C LYS A 261 -17.25 6.57 1.43
N THR A 262 -16.06 7.16 1.46
CA THR A 262 -15.50 7.49 0.13
C THR A 262 -14.23 6.65 -0.11
N ILE A 263 -14.00 5.58 0.70
CA ILE A 263 -12.81 4.72 0.46
C ILE A 263 -13.00 3.96 -0.86
N LEU A 264 -11.90 4.06 -1.70
CA LEU A 264 -11.99 3.43 -3.03
C LEU A 264 -11.55 1.96 -2.96
N SER A 265 -12.00 1.18 -3.93
CA SER A 265 -11.41 -0.16 -4.15
C SER A 265 -10.02 -0.05 -4.79
N PRO A 266 -9.13 -0.93 -4.31
CA PRO A 266 -9.28 -2.09 -3.41
C PRO A 266 -9.01 -1.71 -1.95
N GLY A 267 -9.03 -0.42 -1.56
CA GLY A 267 -8.79 0.00 -0.16
C GLY A 267 -9.87 -0.50 0.80
N ILE A 268 -10.91 -1.08 0.24
CA ILE A 268 -12.01 -1.56 1.12
C ILE A 268 -11.74 -2.98 1.58
N SER A 269 -10.59 -3.62 1.06
CA SER A 269 -10.24 -4.98 1.51
C SER A 269 -9.63 -4.92 2.92
N PRO A 270 -9.98 -5.88 3.81
CA PRO A 270 -9.55 -5.84 5.23
C PRO A 270 -8.05 -6.16 5.37
N ASN A 271 -7.53 -6.89 4.39
CA ASN A 271 -6.16 -7.42 4.66
C ASN A 271 -5.10 -6.57 3.97
N VAL A 272 -5.56 -5.48 3.30
CA VAL A 272 -4.52 -4.58 2.74
C VAL A 272 -4.31 -3.42 3.70
N ILE A 273 -3.20 -2.73 3.46
CA ILE A 273 -2.97 -1.50 4.26
C ILE A 273 -3.45 -0.30 3.44
N THR A 274 -4.57 0.28 3.92
CA THR A 274 -5.15 1.44 3.22
C THR A 274 -4.65 2.73 3.88
N VAL A 275 -4.16 3.60 2.94
CA VAL A 275 -3.43 4.75 3.51
C VAL A 275 -4.15 6.03 3.10
N GLY A 276 -4.55 6.80 4.12
CA GLY A 276 -5.04 8.17 3.86
C GLY A 276 -3.90 9.19 3.86
N ALA A 277 -4.32 10.49 3.57
CA ALA A 277 -3.28 11.53 3.49
C ALA A 277 -3.44 12.50 4.66
N MET A 278 -2.29 12.92 5.14
CA MET A 278 -2.31 14.03 6.12
C MET A 278 -1.29 15.10 5.72
N ASN A 279 -1.64 16.36 6.19
CA ASN A 279 -0.73 17.49 5.95
C ASN A 279 0.16 17.71 7.18
N ASP A 280 1.45 17.52 6.87
CA ASP A 280 2.37 17.63 8.03
C ASP A 280 2.79 19.08 8.26
N ARG A 281 2.18 20.08 7.41
CA ARG A 281 2.42 21.53 7.46
C ARG A 281 3.91 21.85 7.66
N ARG A 282 4.70 20.87 7.49
CA ARG A 282 6.16 21.05 7.62
C ARG A 282 6.56 21.33 9.07
N THR A 283 5.72 20.86 10.03
CA THR A 283 6.14 21.06 11.43
C THR A 283 6.33 19.70 12.11
N SER A 284 7.40 19.52 13.07
CA SER A 284 7.75 18.31 13.85
C SER A 284 6.71 18.06 14.95
N GLY A 285 5.40 18.84 14.88
CA GLY A 285 4.38 18.61 15.93
C GLY A 285 3.10 18.02 15.34
N THR A 286 2.11 17.42 16.21
CA THR A 286 0.83 16.80 15.78
C THR A 286 -0.21 17.91 15.52
N PRO A 287 -0.08 18.57 14.35
CA PRO A 287 -1.02 19.69 14.22
C PRO A 287 -2.48 19.21 14.15
N LYS A 288 -3.38 19.81 14.87
CA LYS A 288 -4.85 19.62 14.75
C LYS A 288 -5.34 19.97 13.34
N ASN A 289 -6.26 19.13 12.66
CA ASN A 289 -6.88 19.35 11.33
C ASN A 289 -5.87 19.11 10.20
N THR A 290 -5.23 18.02 10.30
CA THR A 290 -4.08 17.78 9.39
C THR A 290 -4.49 16.81 8.28
N ILE A 291 -5.92 16.39 8.44
CA ILE A 291 -6.32 15.50 7.33
C ILE A 291 -6.94 16.36 6.22
N PRO A 292 -6.26 16.40 5.04
CA PRO A 292 -6.80 17.24 3.96
C PRO A 292 -8.18 16.76 3.51
N SER A 293 -8.99 17.76 3.05
CA SER A 293 -10.40 17.47 2.71
C SER A 293 -10.50 16.42 1.59
N PHE A 294 -9.38 16.38 0.79
CA PHE A 294 -9.52 15.43 -0.34
C PHE A 294 -9.30 13.99 0.11
N SER A 295 -8.64 13.76 1.28
CA SER A 295 -8.38 12.36 1.69
C SER A 295 -9.69 11.62 1.95
N SER A 296 -9.84 10.50 1.34
CA SER A 296 -11.10 9.74 1.51
C SER A 296 -11.24 9.25 2.96
N ARG A 297 -12.56 9.07 3.37
CA ARG A 297 -12.85 8.75 4.77
C ARG A 297 -13.76 7.52 4.85
N GLY A 298 -13.51 6.74 5.89
CA GLY A 298 -14.40 5.60 6.17
C GLY A 298 -15.71 6.06 6.82
N PRO A 299 -16.28 5.02 7.35
CA PRO A 299 -16.05 3.60 7.09
C PRO A 299 -16.33 3.23 5.62
N THR A 300 -15.91 2.08 5.27
CA THR A 300 -16.32 1.61 3.93
C THR A 300 -17.84 1.52 3.84
N LYS A 301 -18.34 1.33 2.64
CA LYS A 301 -19.82 1.22 2.48
C LYS A 301 -20.36 0.03 3.27
N GLU A 302 -19.48 -0.93 3.64
CA GLU A 302 -19.93 -2.12 4.40
C GLU A 302 -19.62 -1.98 5.88
N GLY A 303 -19.09 -0.77 6.20
CA GLY A 303 -19.00 -0.46 7.65
C GLY A 303 -17.61 -0.76 8.22
N LEU A 304 -16.65 -1.15 7.36
CA LEU A 304 -15.28 -1.46 7.87
C LEU A 304 -14.54 -0.13 8.10
N ASN A 305 -13.85 -0.13 9.29
CA ASN A 305 -13.08 1.11 9.56
C ASN A 305 -11.83 1.20 8.67
N LYS A 306 -11.81 2.28 7.86
CA LYS A 306 -10.71 2.66 6.96
C LYS A 306 -10.62 4.18 6.87
N PRO A 307 -9.50 4.69 6.51
CA PRO A 307 -8.22 4.02 6.21
C PRO A 307 -7.58 3.41 7.46
N ASP A 308 -6.59 2.52 7.18
CA ASP A 308 -5.90 1.90 8.35
C ASP A 308 -5.02 2.92 9.07
N LEU A 309 -4.33 3.72 8.33
CA LEU A 309 -3.45 4.75 8.92
C LEU A 309 -3.26 5.89 7.91
N VAL A 310 -2.68 6.93 8.35
CA VAL A 310 -2.41 8.05 7.42
C VAL A 310 -0.91 8.34 7.41
N ALA A 311 -0.51 8.94 6.29
CA ALA A 311 0.87 9.42 6.12
C ALA A 311 0.87 10.72 5.33
N PRO A 312 2.01 11.41 5.42
CA PRO A 312 2.04 12.69 4.68
C PRO A 312 1.75 12.49 3.18
N GLY A 313 0.81 13.29 2.74
CA GLY A 313 0.42 13.16 1.32
C GLY A 313 0.21 14.54 0.69
N VAL A 314 0.55 15.65 1.43
CA VAL A 314 0.34 17.00 0.87
C VAL A 314 1.71 17.63 0.60
N ASN A 315 1.91 18.14 -0.77
CA ASN A 315 3.16 18.84 -1.21
C ASN A 315 4.39 17.94 -1.00
N ILE A 316 4.30 16.75 -1.56
CA ILE A 316 5.46 15.84 -1.41
C ILE A 316 6.38 16.00 -2.62
N MET A 317 7.63 16.42 -2.34
CA MET A 317 8.64 16.55 -3.41
C MET A 317 9.24 15.17 -3.74
N SER A 318 9.22 14.87 -5.12
CA SER A 318 9.79 13.56 -5.52
C SER A 318 10.19 13.61 -7.00
N LEU A 319 10.58 12.49 -7.48
CA LEU A 319 11.25 12.43 -8.79
C LEU A 319 10.32 12.90 -9.91
N SER A 320 10.90 13.59 -10.86
CA SER A 320 10.18 14.02 -12.07
C SER A 320 10.51 13.08 -13.24
N ASN A 321 9.50 12.86 -14.05
CA ASN A 321 9.77 12.00 -15.24
C ASN A 321 10.25 12.85 -16.42
N THR A 322 10.07 14.16 -16.43
CA THR A 322 10.46 15.00 -17.58
C THR A 322 11.93 15.42 -17.47
N ARG A 323 12.34 15.64 -16.24
CA ARG A 323 13.80 15.86 -16.03
C ARG A 323 14.36 14.74 -15.15
N LEU A 324 15.21 13.81 -15.77
CA LEU A 324 15.61 12.56 -15.07
C LEU A 324 16.64 12.87 -13.98
N ASP A 325 16.84 14.12 -13.67
CA ASP A 325 17.62 14.52 -12.46
C ASP A 325 16.86 15.58 -11.66
N GLY A 326 15.58 15.81 -12.09
CA GLY A 326 14.80 16.87 -11.42
C GLY A 326 13.76 16.26 -10.47
N TYR A 327 13.02 17.19 -9.81
CA TYR A 327 12.02 16.81 -8.79
C TYR A 327 10.76 17.67 -8.99
N ILE A 328 9.65 17.10 -8.59
CA ILE A 328 8.39 17.85 -8.70
C ILE A 328 7.52 17.51 -7.48
N SER A 329 6.71 18.49 -7.12
CA SER A 329 5.85 18.29 -5.92
C SER A 329 4.43 17.92 -6.35
N LEU A 330 3.94 16.77 -5.60
CA LEU A 330 2.54 16.35 -5.85
C LEU A 330 1.85 16.09 -4.50
N SER A 331 0.49 16.02 -4.50
CA SER A 331 -0.30 15.69 -3.27
C SER A 331 -1.35 14.63 -3.60
N GLY A 332 -1.66 13.90 -2.56
CA GLY A 332 -2.71 12.86 -2.71
C GLY A 332 -2.40 11.65 -1.81
N THR A 333 -3.48 10.96 -1.68
CA THR A 333 -3.22 9.69 -0.93
C THR A 333 -2.23 8.80 -1.70
N SER A 334 -2.05 9.13 -3.01
CA SER A 334 -1.03 8.39 -3.80
C SER A 334 0.38 8.65 -3.26
N MET A 335 0.58 9.84 -2.79
CA MET A 335 1.93 10.17 -2.28
C MET A 335 2.13 9.64 -0.86
N ALA A 336 1.00 9.50 -0.10
CA ALA A 336 1.13 8.92 1.26
C ALA A 336 1.41 7.42 1.20
N THR A 337 0.92 6.78 0.23
CA THR A 337 0.98 5.31 0.12
C THR A 337 2.43 4.82 -0.04
N PRO A 338 3.25 5.47 -0.91
CA PRO A 338 4.63 4.96 -1.06
C PRO A 338 5.49 5.26 0.18
N LEU A 339 5.06 6.24 1.04
CA LEU A 339 5.81 6.41 2.32
C LEU A 339 5.64 5.18 3.21
N VAL A 340 4.42 4.68 3.21
CA VAL A 340 4.18 3.48 4.06
C VAL A 340 4.82 2.26 3.40
N SER A 341 4.79 2.21 2.06
CA SER A 341 5.47 1.05 1.41
C SER A 341 6.97 1.06 1.70
N GLY A 342 7.57 2.23 1.66
CA GLY A 342 9.01 2.33 2.02
C GLY A 342 9.26 1.94 3.48
N SER A 343 8.38 2.34 4.35
CA SER A 343 8.54 1.96 5.78
C SER A 343 8.51 0.44 5.95
N ILE A 344 7.62 -0.21 5.17
CA ILE A 344 7.54 -1.68 5.28
C ILE A 344 8.87 -2.29 4.80
N ALA A 345 9.45 -1.67 3.75
CA ALA A 345 10.76 -2.21 3.30
C ALA A 345 11.81 -2.10 4.42
N LEU A 346 11.77 -0.99 5.13
CA LEU A 346 12.74 -0.86 6.25
C LEU A 346 12.44 -1.87 7.35
N ILE A 347 11.16 -2.10 7.63
CA ILE A 347 10.79 -3.09 8.66
C ILE A 347 11.23 -4.49 8.22
N LEU A 348 11.03 -4.79 6.99
CA LEU A 348 11.36 -6.16 6.52
C LEU A 348 12.87 -6.36 6.46
N GLN A 349 13.59 -5.19 6.25
CA GLN A 349 15.07 -5.36 6.33
C GLN A 349 15.49 -5.66 7.77
N LYS A 350 14.83 -5.03 8.68
CA LYS A 350 15.19 -5.26 10.11
C LYS A 350 14.74 -6.65 10.56
N GLN A 351 13.51 -6.99 10.32
CA GLN A 351 12.97 -8.31 10.71
C GLN A 351 12.50 -9.07 9.47
N LYS A 352 13.35 -10.10 9.30
CA LYS A 352 13.06 -10.85 8.04
C LYS A 352 11.89 -11.83 8.27
N ASN A 353 10.91 -12.01 7.40
CA ASN A 353 9.92 -13.10 7.31
C ASN A 353 8.62 -12.72 8.03
N LEU A 354 8.38 -11.47 8.24
CA LEU A 354 7.07 -11.07 8.79
C LEU A 354 5.96 -11.26 7.75
N SER A 355 4.83 -11.80 8.38
CA SER A 355 3.68 -11.93 7.48
C SER A 355 3.04 -10.56 7.22
N PRO A 356 2.30 -10.41 6.15
CA PRO A 356 1.60 -9.14 5.88
C PRO A 356 0.73 -8.71 7.05
N LYS A 357 0.07 -9.58 7.66
CA LYS A 357 -0.77 -9.20 8.82
C LYS A 357 0.09 -8.63 9.96
N GLU A 358 1.23 -9.33 10.24
CA GLU A 358 2.10 -8.81 11.32
C GLU A 358 2.63 -7.42 10.98
N ILE A 359 2.98 -7.23 9.69
CA ILE A 359 3.49 -5.91 9.30
C ILE A 359 2.39 -4.86 9.47
N LYS A 360 1.20 -5.23 9.01
CA LYS A 360 0.09 -4.26 9.17
C LYS A 360 -0.11 -3.92 10.65
N ASN A 361 -0.05 -4.87 11.55
CA ASN A 361 -0.23 -4.58 12.99
C ASN A 361 0.91 -3.72 13.54
N ILE A 362 2.15 -4.03 13.11
CA ILE A 362 3.28 -3.22 13.59
C ILE A 362 3.07 -1.75 13.18
N LEU A 363 2.65 -1.57 11.95
CA LEU A 363 2.47 -0.18 11.50
C LEU A 363 1.35 0.50 12.30
N MET A 364 0.24 -0.20 12.44
CA MET A 364 -0.90 0.46 13.11
C MET A 364 -0.57 0.72 14.58
N ASP A 365 0.21 -0.13 15.19
CA ASP A 365 0.56 0.06 16.62
C ASP A 365 1.58 1.19 16.79
N SER A 366 2.17 1.58 15.68
CA SER A 366 3.24 2.59 15.82
C SER A 366 2.68 3.99 15.57
N CYS A 367 1.43 4.08 15.25
CA CYS A 367 0.89 5.36 14.77
C CYS A 367 0.72 6.32 15.94
N VAL A 368 0.95 7.60 15.61
CA VAL A 368 0.66 8.67 16.57
C VAL A 368 -0.75 9.21 16.30
N ASP A 369 -1.54 9.26 17.40
CA ASP A 369 -2.94 9.72 17.27
C ASP A 369 -2.97 11.23 16.94
N LEU A 370 -3.78 11.53 15.86
CA LEU A 370 -3.83 12.96 15.43
C LEU A 370 -5.07 13.64 16.03
N LYS A 371 -5.70 12.92 17.01
CA LYS A 371 -6.89 13.41 17.72
C LYS A 371 -8.02 13.79 16.75
N ASP A 372 -8.06 12.96 15.57
CA ASP A 372 -9.20 13.05 14.65
C ASP A 372 -10.07 11.79 14.71
N ASN A 373 -11.25 11.96 14.00
CA ASN A 373 -12.10 10.75 13.92
C ASN A 373 -11.36 9.57 13.27
N GLN A 374 -11.65 8.39 13.91
CA GLN A 374 -10.94 7.18 13.42
C GLN A 374 -11.22 6.95 11.92
N GLU A 375 -12.39 7.32 11.47
CA GLU A 375 -12.75 7.10 10.05
C GLU A 375 -11.97 8.07 9.13
N ASN A 376 -11.34 9.05 9.71
CA ASN A 376 -10.47 9.95 8.93
C ASN A 376 -9.00 9.57 9.05
N GLN A 377 -8.58 9.17 10.24
CA GLN A 377 -7.12 9.07 10.46
C GLN A 377 -6.72 7.59 10.66
N GLY A 378 -7.74 6.74 10.77
CA GLY A 378 -7.37 5.35 11.14
C GLY A 378 -6.63 5.28 12.47
N SER A 379 -5.53 4.49 12.47
CA SER A 379 -4.80 4.34 13.74
C SER A 379 -3.91 5.57 13.99
N GLY A 380 -3.91 6.50 13.11
CA GLY A 380 -3.06 7.71 13.25
C GLY A 380 -1.93 7.73 12.21
N MET A 381 -1.01 8.67 12.47
CA MET A 381 0.13 8.83 11.54
C MET A 381 1.24 7.84 11.88
N VAL A 382 1.65 7.21 10.79
CA VAL A 382 2.71 6.21 10.98
C VAL A 382 3.97 6.90 11.54
N ASN A 383 4.66 6.12 12.51
CA ASN A 383 5.86 6.67 13.17
C ASN A 383 6.95 5.61 13.25
N LEU A 384 8.01 5.88 12.46
CA LEU A 384 9.07 4.84 12.33
C LEU A 384 9.96 4.83 13.57
N LYS A 385 10.03 5.92 14.26
CA LYS A 385 10.83 5.88 15.51
C LYS A 385 10.25 4.89 16.52
N LYS A 386 8.95 4.83 16.68
CA LYS A 386 8.33 3.88 17.64
C LYS A 386 8.57 2.44 17.20
N ILE A 387 8.77 2.27 15.89
CA ILE A 387 8.99 0.88 15.41
C ILE A 387 10.45 0.48 15.65
N PHE A 388 11.38 1.46 15.56
CA PHE A 388 12.80 1.06 15.56
C PHE A 388 13.45 1.46 16.89
N HIS A 389 12.72 2.21 17.82
CA HIS A 389 13.21 2.56 19.17
C HIS A 389 12.95 1.39 20.13
N SER A 390 12.01 0.41 19.99
CA SER A 390 11.70 -0.69 20.93
C SER A 390 12.79 -1.76 20.92
N SER A 391 14.00 -1.56 20.31
CA SER A 391 15.07 -2.61 20.26
C SER A 391 16.24 -2.21 21.16
N GLN A 392 16.29 -1.00 21.72
CA GLN A 392 17.40 -0.73 22.66
C GLN A 392 17.03 -1.19 24.08
N GLU A 393 15.73 -1.45 24.35
CA GLU A 393 15.41 -1.93 25.72
C GLU A 393 15.39 -3.46 25.77
N ASN A 394 15.25 -4.13 24.57
CA ASN A 394 15.28 -5.61 24.58
C ASN A 394 16.71 -6.15 24.46
N ASN A 395 17.69 -5.29 24.02
CA ASN A 395 19.11 -5.70 23.96
C ASN A 395 19.84 -5.37 25.26
N LEU A 396 19.29 -4.40 26.12
CA LEU A 396 19.88 -4.14 27.44
C LEU A 396 19.33 -5.12 28.49
N GLU A 397 18.11 -5.65 28.22
CA GLU A 397 17.54 -6.66 29.14
C GLU A 397 18.04 -8.07 28.79
N ASN A 398 18.51 -8.28 27.51
CA ASN A 398 19.08 -9.59 27.10
C ASN A 398 20.59 -9.63 27.33
N SER A 399 21.24 -8.41 27.51
CA SER A 399 22.69 -8.35 27.86
C SER A 399 22.86 -8.38 29.38
N LEU A 400 21.73 -8.09 30.14
CA LEU A 400 21.85 -8.18 31.61
C LEU A 400 21.44 -9.59 32.09
N GLU A 401 20.89 -10.44 31.11
CA GLU A 401 20.52 -11.82 31.51
C GLU A 401 21.56 -12.82 31.02
N LYS A 402 22.68 -12.32 30.33
CA LYS A 402 23.66 -13.32 29.85
C LYS A 402 25.01 -13.07 30.51
N GLU A 403 24.97 -12.43 31.75
CA GLU A 403 26.24 -12.55 32.51
C GLU A 403 25.94 -12.90 33.96
N THR A 404 25.73 -14.24 34.25
CA THR A 404 26.50 -14.82 35.39
C THR A 404 26.12 -16.29 35.56
N PRO A 405 27.10 -17.31 35.54
CA PRO A 405 26.89 -18.63 36.19
C PRO A 405 27.43 -18.63 37.63
N PHE A 406 26.51 -18.72 38.66
CA PHE A 406 26.86 -19.60 39.80
C PHE A 406 26.10 -19.13 41.04
N SER A 407 25.23 -20.00 41.64
CA SER A 407 25.26 -20.89 42.82
C SER A 407 24.57 -20.21 44.01
N ASN A 408 23.40 -20.67 44.37
CA ASN A 408 22.63 -21.09 45.56
C ASN A 408 23.39 -20.82 46.86
N TYR A 409 23.03 -19.68 47.52
CA TYR A 409 22.90 -19.70 49.00
C TYR A 409 21.96 -18.58 49.45
N PRO A 410 21.24 -18.81 50.59
CA PRO A 410 20.16 -17.97 51.14
C PRO A 410 20.66 -17.12 52.32
N HIS A 411 20.56 -15.72 52.19
CA HIS A 411 20.46 -15.01 53.49
C HIS A 411 20.50 -13.49 53.24
N LYS A 412 19.52 -12.70 53.79
CA LYS A 412 19.41 -11.90 55.04
C LYS A 412 19.62 -10.41 54.75
N ASP A 413 18.55 -9.67 54.58
CA ASP A 413 18.10 -8.29 54.87
C ASP A 413 19.17 -7.50 55.64
N ASN A 414 20.09 -6.85 54.97
CA ASN A 414 21.22 -5.96 55.32
C ASN A 414 20.72 -4.56 55.69
N PHE A 415 20.00 -4.36 56.73
CA PHE A 415 19.66 -3.12 57.46
C PHE A 415 20.82 -2.72 58.38
N THR A 416 21.90 -3.51 58.54
CA THR A 416 23.00 -3.17 59.46
C THR A 416 24.21 -2.63 58.68
N GLU A 417 24.16 -2.77 57.25
CA GLU A 417 25.26 -2.24 56.41
C GLU A 417 24.93 -0.81 55.97
N LYS A 418 23.64 -0.48 56.12
CA LYS A 418 23.23 0.90 55.74
C LYS A 418 23.39 1.87 56.92
N ILE A 419 23.54 1.24 58.18
CA ILE A 419 23.69 2.11 59.36
C ILE A 419 25.19 2.33 59.64
N ILE A 420 26.03 1.43 59.07
CA ILE A 420 27.49 1.59 59.31
C ILE A 420 28.06 2.55 58.26
N ILE A 421 27.34 2.69 57.12
CA ILE A 421 27.81 3.60 56.05
C ILE A 421 27.32 5.02 56.35
N LEU A 422 26.20 5.11 57.19
CA LEU A 422 25.70 6.46 57.54
C LEU A 422 26.46 7.01 58.75
N LEU A 423 27.14 6.10 59.54
CA LEU A 423 27.91 6.56 60.71
C LEU A 423 29.35 6.91 60.32
N ILE A 424 29.81 6.41 59.11
CA ILE A 424 31.17 6.73 58.61
C ILE A 424 31.12 8.03 57.80
N ILE A 425 29.92 8.43 57.34
CA ILE A 425 29.76 9.67 56.56
C ILE A 425 29.53 10.84 57.52
N PHE A 426 29.10 10.53 58.81
CA PHE A 426 28.92 11.61 59.79
C PHE A 426 30.21 11.85 60.57
N LEU A 427 31.15 10.85 60.53
CA LEU A 427 32.45 11.02 61.21
C LEU A 427 33.48 11.62 60.25
N LEU A 428 33.11 11.72 58.88
CA LEU A 428 34.03 12.32 57.89
C LEU A 428 33.58 13.74 57.55
N LEU A 429 32.35 14.18 58.09
CA LEU A 429 31.88 15.56 57.81
C LEU A 429 32.08 16.44 59.05
N ASP A 430 32.78 15.94 60.17
CA ASP A 430 33.10 16.81 61.33
C ASP A 430 34.61 17.05 61.41
N ARG A 431 35.41 16.93 60.28
CA ARG A 431 36.82 17.42 60.37
C ARG A 431 37.07 18.42 59.25
N ASN A 432 36.30 19.43 59.05
CA ASN A 432 36.78 20.70 58.44
C ASN A 432 35.77 21.81 58.72
N VAL A 433 35.81 22.42 60.00
CA VAL A 433 35.72 23.80 60.46
C VAL A 433 35.41 23.77 61.98
#